data_AF-X8E019-F1
#
_entry.id   AF-X8E019-F1
#
_cell.length_a   1.000
_cell.length_b   1.000
_cell.length_c   1.000
_cell.angle_alpha   90.00
_cell.angle_beta   90.00
_cell.angle_gamma   90.00
#
_symmetry.space_group_name_H-M   'P 1'
#
loop_
_entity.id
_entity.type
_entity.pdbx_description
1 polymer ?
#
loop_
_entity_poly.entity_id
_entity_poly.type
_entity_poly.pdbx_seq_one_letter_code
_entity_poly.pdbx_strand_id
1 'polypeptide(L)'
;MVDDVAPVVLDASDPASARHAFAECGPVDVVYYLVHAIGEPGFREVDQAAAANVATAAREAGVRRIVYLGGFVPDGDDLSEHLASRAEVADALTVEGAPNWYGWEPR
;
A
#
# COMPACT_ATOMS: atom_id res chain seq x y z
N MET A 1 2.63 17.25 -23.64
CA MET A 1 1.23 16.82 -23.51
C MET A 1 1.29 15.50 -22.77
N VAL A 2 0.60 15.36 -21.64
CA VAL A 2 0.60 14.13 -20.84
C VAL A 2 -0.59 13.29 -21.27
N ASP A 3 -0.51 12.75 -22.49
CA ASP A 3 -1.59 11.95 -23.09
C ASP A 3 -1.65 10.50 -22.54
N ASP A 4 -0.77 10.16 -21.59
CA ASP A 4 -0.61 8.81 -21.04
C ASP A 4 -1.31 8.61 -19.68
N VAL A 5 -2.19 9.53 -19.26
CA VAL A 5 -2.88 9.45 -17.96
C VAL A 5 -4.38 9.20 -18.16
N ALA A 6 -4.84 8.04 -17.70
CA ALA A 6 -6.25 7.67 -17.63
C ALA A 6 -6.71 7.64 -16.16
N PRO A 7 -7.67 8.49 -15.74
CA PRO A 7 -8.21 8.43 -14.39
C PRO A 7 -9.22 7.28 -14.25
N VAL A 8 -9.20 6.62 -13.09
CA VAL A 8 -10.20 5.62 -12.68
C VAL A 8 -10.64 5.95 -11.26
N VAL A 9 -11.93 5.76 -10.97
CA VAL A 9 -12.49 6.01 -9.64
C VAL A 9 -12.15 4.84 -8.71
N LEU A 10 -11.62 5.15 -7.53
CA LEU A 10 -11.32 4.16 -6.48
C LEU A 10 -11.64 4.76 -5.11
N ASP A 11 -12.38 4.00 -4.31
CA ASP A 11 -12.52 4.20 -2.86
C ASP A 11 -11.74 3.09 -2.16
N ALA A 12 -10.68 3.45 -1.44
CA ALA A 12 -9.80 2.48 -0.78
C ALA A 12 -10.48 1.81 0.42
N SER A 13 -11.50 2.43 1.00
CA SER A 13 -12.28 1.86 2.11
C SER A 13 -13.31 0.82 1.65
N ASP A 14 -13.64 0.78 0.35
CA ASP A 14 -14.58 -0.17 -0.25
C ASP A 14 -13.84 -1.23 -1.10
N PRO A 15 -13.80 -2.51 -0.66
CA PRO A 15 -13.17 -3.59 -1.43
C PRO A 15 -13.77 -3.79 -2.83
N ALA A 16 -15.07 -3.54 -3.01
CA ALA A 16 -15.72 -3.70 -4.32
C ALA A 16 -15.29 -2.58 -5.28
N SER A 17 -15.19 -1.36 -4.78
CA SER A 17 -14.66 -0.20 -5.51
C SER A 17 -13.23 -0.45 -5.99
N ALA A 18 -12.35 -0.94 -5.11
CA ALA A 18 -10.97 -1.28 -5.48
C ALA A 18 -10.91 -2.34 -6.60
N ARG A 19 -11.71 -3.42 -6.50
CA ARG A 19 -11.78 -4.45 -7.55
C ARG A 19 -12.27 -3.90 -8.88
N HIS A 20 -13.29 -3.06 -8.86
CA HIS A 20 -13.84 -2.46 -10.06
C HIS A 20 -12.79 -1.56 -10.74
N ALA A 21 -12.05 -0.77 -9.95
CA ALA A 21 -11.00 0.09 -10.47
C ALA A 21 -9.90 -0.68 -11.21
N PHE A 22 -9.44 -1.81 -10.65
CA PHE A 22 -8.43 -2.65 -11.32
C PHE A 22 -8.96 -3.35 -12.57
N ALA A 23 -10.25 -3.70 -12.62
CA ALA A 23 -10.86 -4.24 -13.82
C ALA A 23 -10.99 -3.18 -14.93
N GLU A 24 -11.33 -1.93 -14.56
CA GLU A 24 -11.51 -0.81 -15.48
C GLU A 24 -10.18 -0.30 -16.05
N CYS A 25 -9.13 -0.18 -15.23
CA CYS A 25 -7.83 0.33 -15.68
C CYS A 25 -7.03 -0.65 -16.55
N GLY A 26 -7.43 -1.94 -16.57
CA GLY A 26 -6.75 -2.99 -17.33
C GLY A 26 -5.46 -3.49 -16.67
N PRO A 27 -4.59 -4.18 -17.40
CA PRO A 27 -3.36 -4.75 -16.84
C PRO A 27 -2.43 -3.69 -16.25
N VAL A 28 -2.08 -3.83 -14.98
CA VAL A 28 -1.17 -2.92 -14.26
C VAL A 28 0.06 -3.69 -13.79
N ASP A 29 1.25 -3.20 -14.16
CA ASP A 29 2.52 -3.78 -13.69
C ASP A 29 2.89 -3.35 -12.27
N VAL A 30 2.64 -2.09 -11.96
CA VAL A 30 3.08 -1.43 -10.72
C VAL A 30 1.98 -0.51 -10.18
N VAL A 31 1.68 -0.62 -8.89
CA VAL A 31 0.81 0.31 -8.17
C VAL A 31 1.66 1.17 -7.24
N TYR A 32 1.51 2.49 -7.33
CA TYR A 32 2.05 3.42 -6.34
C TYR A 32 0.93 3.80 -5.37
N TYR A 33 0.99 3.29 -4.14
CA TYR A 33 -0.02 3.57 -3.12
C TYR A 33 0.42 4.80 -2.32
N LEU A 34 -0.27 5.92 -2.52
CA LEU A 34 0.05 7.23 -1.94
C LEU A 34 -1.05 7.75 -0.99
N VAL A 35 -2.05 6.93 -0.69
CA VAL A 35 -3.14 7.29 0.24
C VAL A 35 -2.62 7.23 1.67
N HIS A 36 -2.87 8.30 2.42
CA HIS A 36 -2.61 8.40 3.86
C HIS A 36 -3.75 9.19 4.52
N ALA A 37 -4.30 8.66 5.61
CA ALA A 37 -5.20 9.38 6.48
C ALA A 37 -4.37 10.28 7.40
N ILE A 38 -4.60 11.59 7.35
CA ILE A 38 -3.92 12.57 8.20
C ILE A 38 -4.94 13.17 9.17
N GLY A 39 -4.62 13.13 10.47
CA GLY A 39 -5.17 14.08 11.43
C GLY A 39 -6.24 13.60 12.42
N GLU A 40 -6.58 12.31 12.47
CA GLU A 40 -7.59 11.79 13.42
C GLU A 40 -7.11 10.55 14.21
N PRO A 41 -7.49 10.38 15.49
CA PRO A 41 -7.21 9.16 16.25
C PRO A 41 -7.80 7.92 15.57
N GLY A 42 -7.03 6.83 15.43
CA GLY A 42 -7.47 5.62 14.71
C GLY A 42 -7.17 5.63 13.21
N PHE A 43 -6.45 6.65 12.72
CA PHE A 43 -6.04 6.75 11.31
C PHE A 43 -5.22 5.54 10.84
N ARG A 44 -4.45 4.91 11.74
CA ARG A 44 -3.61 3.76 11.41
C ARG A 44 -4.42 2.54 11.02
N GLU A 45 -5.45 2.20 11.79
CA GLU A 45 -6.31 1.05 11.52
C GLU A 45 -7.11 1.26 10.22
N VAL A 46 -7.57 2.49 9.99
CA VAL A 46 -8.28 2.87 8.75
C VAL A 46 -7.35 2.79 7.54
N ASP A 47 -6.13 3.33 7.63
CA ASP A 47 -5.13 3.26 6.56
C ASP A 47 -4.70 1.83 6.29
N GLN A 48 -4.52 1.02 7.33
CA GLN A 48 -4.16 -0.38 7.18
C GLN A 48 -5.27 -1.17 6.46
N ALA A 49 -6.53 -0.96 6.84
CA ALA A 49 -7.66 -1.60 6.18
C ALA A 49 -7.78 -1.17 4.70
N ALA A 50 -7.62 0.13 4.44
CA ALA A 50 -7.66 0.67 3.08
C ALA A 50 -6.53 0.12 2.21
N ALA A 51 -5.31 0.07 2.74
CA ALA A 51 -4.16 -0.51 2.05
C ALA A 51 -4.36 -2.01 1.77
N ALA A 52 -4.93 -2.76 2.72
CA ALA A 52 -5.20 -4.18 2.56
C ALA A 52 -6.24 -4.46 1.46
N ASN A 53 -7.28 -3.64 1.36
CA ASN A 53 -8.29 -3.73 0.30
C ASN A 53 -7.66 -3.54 -1.09
N VAL A 54 -6.86 -2.48 -1.25
CA VAL A 54 -6.19 -2.18 -2.51
C VAL A 54 -5.15 -3.23 -2.86
N ALA A 55 -4.36 -3.71 -1.89
CA ALA A 55 -3.38 -4.76 -2.10
C ALA A 55 -4.03 -6.09 -2.54
N THR A 56 -5.16 -6.44 -1.94
CA THR A 56 -5.93 -7.64 -2.32
C THR A 56 -6.43 -7.55 -3.75
N ALA A 57 -7.04 -6.42 -4.12
CA ALA A 57 -7.56 -6.21 -5.47
C ALA A 57 -6.43 -6.17 -6.52
N ALA A 58 -5.30 -5.50 -6.20
CA ALA A 58 -4.13 -5.47 -7.05
C ALA A 58 -3.56 -6.87 -7.31
N ARG A 59 -3.47 -7.71 -6.28
CA ARG A 59 -3.03 -9.10 -6.39
C ARG A 59 -3.98 -9.93 -7.26
N GLU A 60 -5.28 -9.79 -7.05
CA GLU A 60 -6.30 -10.46 -7.88
C GLU A 60 -6.22 -10.05 -9.36
N ALA A 61 -5.83 -8.79 -9.64
CA ALA A 61 -5.63 -8.26 -10.99
C ALA A 61 -4.27 -8.63 -11.61
N GLY A 62 -3.39 -9.33 -10.89
CA GLY A 62 -2.08 -9.75 -11.40
C GLY A 62 -0.99 -8.69 -11.33
N VAL A 63 -1.18 -7.64 -10.51
CA VAL A 63 -0.14 -6.64 -10.27
C VAL A 63 1.09 -7.29 -9.66
N ARG A 64 2.27 -6.96 -10.20
CA ARG A 64 3.54 -7.60 -9.81
C ARG A 64 4.29 -6.84 -8.72
N ARG A 65 3.95 -5.56 -8.51
CA ARG A 65 4.63 -4.71 -7.53
C ARG A 65 3.71 -3.64 -6.99
N ILE A 66 3.72 -3.47 -5.68
CA ILE A 66 3.12 -2.33 -4.99
C ILE A 66 4.25 -1.54 -4.33
N VAL A 67 4.32 -0.24 -4.62
CA VAL A 67 5.28 0.69 -4.01
C VAL A 67 4.51 1.57 -3.03
N TYR A 68 4.88 1.50 -1.76
CA TYR A 68 4.35 2.37 -0.71
C TYR A 68 5.44 3.34 -0.26
N LEU A 69 5.14 4.63 -0.30
CA LEU A 69 6.00 5.67 0.24
C LEU A 69 5.48 6.02 1.64
N GLY A 70 6.06 5.37 2.65
CA GLY A 70 5.67 5.58 4.05
C GLY A 70 5.84 7.04 4.49
N GLY A 71 4.82 7.58 5.16
CA GLY A 71 4.81 8.94 5.70
C GLY A 71 5.88 9.18 6.78
N PHE A 72 6.20 10.47 6.97
CA PHE A 72 7.19 10.99 7.93
C PHE A 72 6.92 10.49 9.35
N VAL A 73 7.96 10.02 10.03
CA VAL A 73 7.93 9.63 11.45
C VAL A 73 8.17 10.90 12.29
N PRO A 74 7.24 11.36 13.14
CA PRO A 74 7.55 12.36 14.14
C PRO A 74 8.53 11.76 15.17
N ASP A 75 9.64 12.43 15.42
CA ASP A 75 10.69 11.96 16.34
C ASP A 75 10.21 11.99 17.80
N GLY A 76 10.14 10.82 18.43
CA GLY A 76 10.03 10.66 19.89
C GLY A 76 9.40 9.33 20.30
N ASP A 77 10.17 8.50 21.01
CA ASP A 77 9.91 7.23 21.77
C ASP A 77 8.85 6.18 21.30
N ASP A 78 7.91 6.51 20.43
CA ASP A 78 6.91 5.63 19.78
C ASP A 78 7.47 4.83 18.58
N LEU A 79 8.79 4.90 18.35
CA LEU A 79 9.47 4.25 17.23
C LEU A 79 9.40 2.72 17.29
N SER A 80 9.35 2.13 18.48
CA SER A 80 9.39 0.67 18.65
C SER A 80 8.07 0.00 18.22
N GLU A 81 6.92 0.56 18.60
CA GLU A 81 5.60 0.08 18.16
C GLU A 81 5.34 0.37 16.67
N HIS A 82 5.89 1.48 16.14
CA HIS A 82 5.82 1.78 14.71
C HIS A 82 6.68 0.85 13.86
N LEU A 83 7.89 0.50 14.30
CA LEU A 83 8.74 -0.45 13.59
C LEU A 83 8.14 -1.86 13.59
N ALA A 84 7.55 -2.29 14.71
CA ALA A 84 6.81 -3.54 14.79
C ALA A 84 5.61 -3.56 13.83
N SER A 85 4.83 -2.47 13.79
CA SER A 85 3.71 -2.32 12.85
C SER A 85 4.14 -2.35 11.37
N ARG A 86 5.33 -1.84 11.04
CA ARG A 86 5.88 -1.91 9.68
C ARG A 86 6.32 -3.32 9.30
N ALA A 87 6.87 -4.08 10.23
CA ALA A 87 7.19 -5.49 9.99
C ALA A 87 5.92 -6.31 9.73
N GLU A 88 4.85 -6.06 10.51
CA GLU A 88 3.56 -6.74 10.33
C GLU A 88 2.87 -6.39 9.01
N VAL A 89 2.94 -5.12 8.59
CA VAL A 89 2.41 -4.68 7.28
C VAL A 89 3.26 -5.24 6.13
N ALA A 90 4.58 -5.31 6.28
CA ALA A 90 5.46 -5.92 5.26
C ALA A 90 5.21 -7.43 5.12
N ASP A 91 4.97 -8.14 6.23
CA ASP A 91 4.59 -9.55 6.22
C ASP A 91 3.22 -9.75 5.55
N ALA A 92 2.24 -8.89 5.84
CA ALA A 92 0.92 -8.95 5.20
C ALA A 92 0.95 -8.69 3.69
N LEU A 93 1.98 -7.98 3.20
CA LEU A 93 2.20 -7.70 1.78
C LEU A 93 3.13 -8.72 1.10
N THR A 94 3.62 -9.72 1.83
CA THR A 94 4.50 -10.75 1.27
C THR A 94 3.71 -11.69 0.38
N VAL A 95 4.16 -11.80 -0.86
CA VAL A 95 3.64 -12.75 -1.87
C VAL A 95 4.66 -13.86 -2.03
N GLU A 96 4.23 -15.12 -1.97
CA GLU A 96 5.12 -16.26 -2.24
C GLU A 96 5.79 -16.08 -3.62
N GLY A 97 7.13 -15.99 -3.62
CA GLY A 97 7.95 -15.79 -4.83
C GLY A 97 8.49 -14.37 -5.04
N ALA A 98 8.18 -13.39 -4.19
CA ALA A 98 8.80 -12.07 -4.25
C ALA A 98 10.17 -12.06 -3.52
N PRO A 99 11.21 -11.40 -4.06
CA PRO A 99 12.49 -11.27 -3.37
C PRO A 99 12.33 -10.41 -2.10
N ASN A 100 12.74 -10.96 -0.97
CA ASN A 100 12.82 -10.25 0.31
C ASN A 100 14.05 -9.33 0.32
N TRP A 101 13.87 -8.03 0.57
CA TRP A 101 14.96 -7.05 0.49
C TRP A 101 15.57 -6.69 1.86
N TYR A 102 15.73 -7.64 2.77
CA TYR A 102 16.50 -7.40 3.99
C TYR A 102 18.00 -7.40 3.67
N GLY A 103 18.52 -6.24 3.26
CA GLY A 103 19.92 -6.04 2.86
C GLY A 103 20.58 -4.84 3.54
N TRP A 104 20.32 -4.62 4.83
CA TRP A 104 21.03 -3.61 5.62
C TRP A 104 22.00 -4.29 6.60
N GLU A 105 23.30 -4.17 6.33
CA GLU A 105 24.39 -4.42 7.29
C GLU A 105 25.05 -3.07 7.62
N PRO A 106 25.05 -2.60 8.88
CA PRO A 106 25.75 -1.39 9.24
C PRO A 106 27.27 -1.65 9.26
N ARG A 107 28.03 -0.75 8.63
CA ARG A 107 29.44 -0.54 8.98
C ARG A 107 29.56 0.51 10.07
#